data_AF-A0A7S1GPQ5-F1
#
_entry.id   AF-A0A7S1GPQ5-F1
#
_cell.length_a   1.000
_cell.length_b   1.000
_cell.length_c   1.000
_cell.angle_alpha   90.00
_cell.angle_beta   90.00
_cell.angle_gamma   90.00
#
_symmetry.space_group_name_H-M   'P 1'
#
loop_
_entity.id
_entity.type
_entity.pdbx_description
1 polymer ?
#
loop_
_entity_poly.entity_id
_entity_poly.type
_entity_poly.pdbx_seq_one_letter_code
_entity_poly.pdbx_strand_id
1 'polypeptide(L)'
;WRKQFQGPMFEVVDIPKQYNLSDYPTQVNALYTSQWLWRETLKCEYIVHTHADVMMLRPGIEDFLHYAYVGAPVTPETYILKEWSRICTKNVKCGGGGGLSIRRRSHILNMLKTCKLEWTSQYCEDMWYSECLADMEVDDPLAHPTLSNRLSMGDRCDVDNPVGIHHAWMFCKTSTCAYTMADSVLYRDIYGHSRIPDKPCIEGEHYYYHKYNDTRESTDSPHPGWDHYLAVGRMQGRRYPCFDPISPE
;
A
#
# COMPACT_ATOMS: atom_id res chain seq x y z
N TRP A 1 -4.94 13.13 22.50
CA TRP A 1 -4.97 13.19 21.03
C TRP A 1 -4.81 14.59 20.48
N ARG A 2 -5.83 15.46 20.43
CA ARG A 2 -5.69 16.80 19.82
C ARG A 2 -4.53 17.62 20.38
N LYS A 3 -4.36 17.68 21.70
CA LYS A 3 -3.22 18.38 22.34
C LYS A 3 -1.83 17.82 21.98
N GLN A 4 -1.75 16.54 21.60
CA GLN A 4 -0.49 15.84 21.37
C GLN A 4 -0.10 15.80 19.89
N PHE A 5 -1.08 15.72 18.99
CA PHE A 5 -0.83 15.49 17.57
C PHE A 5 -1.30 16.63 16.67
N GLN A 6 -2.08 17.60 17.14
CA GLN A 6 -2.47 18.73 16.29
C GLN A 6 -1.23 19.56 15.91
N GLY A 7 -1.04 19.82 14.62
CA GLY A 7 0.09 20.61 14.14
C GLY A 7 0.00 20.92 12.64
N PRO A 8 1.07 21.50 12.06
CA PRO A 8 1.11 21.85 10.63
C PRO A 8 0.94 20.66 9.69
N MET A 9 1.33 19.46 10.11
CA MET A 9 1.26 18.22 9.32
C MET A 9 0.11 17.29 9.71
N PHE A 10 -0.59 17.59 10.81
CA PHE A 10 -1.57 16.68 11.41
C PHE A 10 -2.79 17.46 11.89
N GLU A 11 -3.95 17.11 11.34
CA GLU A 11 -5.25 17.66 11.71
C GLU A 11 -6.06 16.59 12.44
N VAL A 12 -6.47 16.87 13.69
CA VAL A 12 -7.30 15.95 14.46
C VAL A 12 -8.76 16.36 14.35
N VAL A 13 -9.54 15.60 13.58
CA VAL A 13 -10.95 15.85 13.32
C VAL A 13 -11.82 15.01 14.27
N ASP A 14 -12.82 15.64 14.89
CA ASP A 14 -13.79 14.93 15.72
C ASP A 14 -14.87 14.32 14.81
N ILE A 15 -15.13 13.02 15.00
CA ILE A 15 -16.12 12.28 14.20
C ILE A 15 -17.53 12.65 14.68
N PRO A 16 -18.51 12.85 13.77
CA PRO A 16 -19.88 13.17 14.14
C PRO A 16 -20.48 12.10 15.03
N LYS A 17 -21.26 12.52 16.05
CA LYS A 17 -21.83 11.63 17.06
C LYS A 17 -22.75 10.54 16.49
N GLN A 18 -23.28 10.72 15.27
CA GLN A 18 -24.09 9.68 14.63
C GLN A 18 -23.28 8.43 14.23
N TYR A 19 -21.95 8.52 14.11
CA TYR A 19 -21.10 7.38 13.78
C TYR A 19 -20.48 6.79 15.05
N ASN A 20 -20.99 5.64 15.48
CA ASN A 20 -20.44 4.91 16.62
C ASN A 20 -19.41 3.87 16.16
N LEU A 21 -18.11 4.22 16.15
CA LEU A 21 -17.07 3.32 15.66
C LEU A 21 -16.90 2.02 16.46
N SER A 22 -17.48 1.89 17.66
CA SER A 22 -17.51 0.63 18.39
C SER A 22 -18.44 -0.41 17.76
N ASP A 23 -19.38 0.03 16.91
CA ASP A 23 -20.23 -0.85 16.09
C ASP A 23 -19.53 -1.14 14.75
N TYR A 24 -18.53 -2.01 14.84
CA TYR A 24 -17.76 -2.50 13.71
C TYR A 24 -18.38 -3.80 13.15
N PRO A 25 -18.51 -3.95 11.81
CA PRO A 25 -18.03 -3.05 10.76
C PRO A 25 -19.03 -1.98 10.33
N THR A 26 -20.29 -2.03 10.78
CA THR A 26 -21.40 -1.29 10.19
C THR A 26 -21.22 0.23 10.21
N GLN A 27 -20.90 0.82 11.37
CA GLN A 27 -20.76 2.28 11.50
C GLN A 27 -19.46 2.80 10.88
N VAL A 28 -18.43 1.96 10.87
CA VAL A 28 -17.17 2.27 10.18
C VAL A 28 -17.42 2.37 8.69
N ASN A 29 -18.07 1.37 8.09
CA ASN A 29 -18.41 1.39 6.68
C ASN A 29 -19.34 2.57 6.34
N ALA A 30 -20.33 2.86 7.19
CA ALA A 30 -21.22 4.01 7.01
C ALA A 30 -20.48 5.36 7.05
N LEU A 31 -19.45 5.48 7.89
CA LEU A 31 -18.58 6.65 7.91
C LEU A 31 -17.79 6.76 6.60
N TYR A 32 -17.20 5.66 6.14
CA TYR A 32 -16.45 5.66 4.89
C TYR A 32 -17.35 5.97 3.70
N THR A 33 -18.59 5.50 3.64
CA THR A 33 -19.53 5.85 2.55
C THR A 33 -20.23 7.20 2.75
N SER A 34 -19.81 8.04 3.71
CA SER A 34 -20.47 9.31 4.01
C SER A 34 -19.97 10.48 3.16
N GLN A 35 -20.87 11.42 2.84
CA GLN A 35 -20.45 12.71 2.28
C GLN A 35 -19.66 13.54 3.29
N TRP A 36 -19.92 13.41 4.59
CA TRP A 36 -19.18 14.16 5.61
C TRP A 36 -17.68 13.87 5.54
N LEU A 37 -17.28 12.59 5.44
CA LEU A 37 -15.87 12.23 5.33
C LEU A 37 -15.27 12.80 4.02
N TRP A 38 -15.87 12.47 2.88
CA TRP A 38 -15.27 12.77 1.57
C TRP A 38 -15.39 14.24 1.17
N ARG A 39 -16.48 14.92 1.51
CA ARG A 39 -16.74 16.29 1.08
C ARG A 39 -16.24 17.30 2.11
N GLU A 40 -16.58 17.09 3.38
CA GLU A 40 -16.40 18.10 4.43
C GLU A 40 -15.07 17.95 5.16
N THR A 41 -14.59 16.72 5.34
CA THR A 41 -13.38 16.42 6.11
C THR A 41 -12.13 16.38 5.25
N LEU A 42 -12.13 15.54 4.22
CA LEU A 42 -10.97 15.33 3.36
C LEU A 42 -10.82 16.49 2.36
N LYS A 43 -9.61 17.05 2.29
CA LYS A 43 -9.29 18.22 1.46
C LYS A 43 -8.47 17.88 0.22
N CYS A 44 -7.70 16.80 0.26
CA CYS A 44 -6.81 16.39 -0.83
C CYS A 44 -7.55 15.58 -1.91
N GLU A 45 -7.07 15.64 -3.15
CA GLU A 45 -7.63 14.86 -4.28
C GLU A 45 -7.24 13.37 -4.19
N TYR A 46 -6.01 13.10 -3.79
CA TYR A 46 -5.48 11.75 -3.64
C TYR A 46 -5.34 11.43 -2.15
N ILE A 47 -6.04 10.37 -1.73
CA ILE A 47 -6.11 9.96 -0.34
C ILE A 47 -5.43 8.60 -0.21
N VAL A 48 -4.32 8.56 0.53
CA VAL A 48 -3.75 7.30 1.01
C VAL A 48 -4.45 6.96 2.32
N HIS A 49 -5.15 5.84 2.33
CA HIS A 49 -5.86 5.33 3.49
C HIS A 49 -5.10 4.12 4.05
N THR A 50 -4.86 4.14 5.36
CA THR A 50 -4.13 3.09 6.06
C THR A 50 -4.80 2.74 7.37
N HIS A 51 -4.99 1.46 7.64
CA HIS A 51 -5.20 0.95 8.99
C HIS A 51 -3.93 1.07 9.83
N ALA A 52 -4.08 0.93 11.14
CA ALA A 52 -2.97 1.11 12.08
C ALA A 52 -1.86 0.05 11.94
N ASP A 53 -2.13 -1.07 11.27
CA ASP A 53 -1.23 -2.19 11.07
C ASP A 53 -0.64 -2.25 9.65
N VAL A 54 -0.63 -1.11 8.97
CA VAL A 54 0.05 -0.94 7.68
C VAL A 54 1.51 -0.59 7.87
N MET A 55 2.37 -1.13 7.00
CA MET A 55 3.76 -0.73 6.88
C MET A 55 4.09 -0.36 5.43
N MET A 56 4.62 0.85 5.24
CA MET A 56 5.18 1.28 3.95
C MET A 56 6.59 0.72 3.80
N LEU A 57 6.87 0.05 2.68
CA LEU A 57 8.12 -0.66 2.45
C LEU A 57 9.07 0.10 1.52
N ARG A 58 8.51 0.86 0.56
CA ARG A 58 9.27 1.66 -0.41
C ARG A 58 8.41 2.78 -1.02
N PRO A 59 9.02 3.75 -1.74
CA PRO A 59 8.32 4.70 -2.61
C PRO A 59 7.63 4.03 -3.81
N GLY A 60 6.80 4.77 -4.53
CA GLY A 60 6.01 4.26 -5.65
C GLY A 60 4.50 4.29 -5.44
N ILE A 61 4.00 5.09 -4.50
CA ILE A 61 2.55 5.30 -4.29
C ILE A 61 1.93 6.14 -5.43
N GLU A 62 2.78 6.89 -6.13
CA GLU A 62 2.47 7.72 -7.28
C GLU A 62 1.98 6.89 -8.49
N ASP A 63 2.41 5.62 -8.59
CA ASP A 63 2.04 4.70 -9.67
C ASP A 63 0.55 4.34 -9.70
N PHE A 64 -0.22 4.76 -8.70
CA PHE A 64 -1.63 4.46 -8.58
C PHE A 64 -2.54 5.69 -8.71
N LEU A 65 -1.97 6.89 -8.88
CA LEU A 65 -2.72 8.15 -8.86
C LEU A 65 -3.62 8.36 -10.10
N HIS A 66 -3.51 7.53 -11.12
CA HIS A 66 -4.44 7.57 -12.26
C HIS A 66 -5.73 6.78 -12.03
N TYR A 67 -5.79 5.91 -11.02
CA TYR A 67 -7.00 5.15 -10.69
C TYR A 67 -7.92 5.92 -9.75
N ALA A 68 -9.20 5.56 -9.78
CA ALA A 68 -10.18 6.05 -8.81
C ALA A 68 -10.03 5.35 -7.46
N TYR A 69 -9.77 4.04 -7.48
CA TYR A 69 -9.60 3.22 -6.29
C TYR A 69 -8.62 2.07 -6.54
N VAL A 70 -7.62 1.96 -5.67
CA VAL A 70 -6.71 0.83 -5.59
C VAL A 70 -6.52 0.44 -4.14
N GLY A 71 -6.69 -0.83 -3.83
CA GLY A 71 -6.55 -1.40 -2.51
C GLY A 71 -5.88 -2.76 -2.62
N ALA A 72 -5.58 -3.32 -1.46
CA ALA A 72 -4.89 -4.59 -1.40
C ALA A 72 -5.75 -5.71 -2.01
N PRO A 73 -5.22 -6.54 -2.92
CA PRO A 73 -6.04 -7.52 -3.59
C PRO A 73 -6.57 -8.52 -2.57
N VAL A 74 -7.89 -8.65 -2.53
CA VAL A 74 -8.59 -9.66 -1.70
C VAL A 74 -8.51 -11.05 -2.34
N THR A 75 -7.78 -11.16 -3.45
CA THR A 75 -7.46 -12.40 -4.14
C THR A 75 -5.98 -12.74 -3.96
N PRO A 76 -5.55 -13.36 -2.86
CA PRO A 76 -4.51 -14.34 -2.99
C PRO A 76 -5.14 -15.57 -3.64
N GLU A 77 -4.38 -16.25 -4.49
CA GLU A 77 -4.77 -17.44 -5.27
C GLU A 77 -5.23 -18.65 -4.41
N THR A 78 -5.43 -18.47 -3.11
CA THR A 78 -5.68 -19.52 -2.12
C THR A 78 -7.00 -19.37 -1.36
N TYR A 79 -7.56 -18.17 -1.20
CA TYR A 79 -8.83 -17.97 -0.49
C TYR A 79 -9.58 -16.75 -1.01
N ILE A 80 -10.43 -16.96 -2.02
CA ILE A 80 -11.45 -15.95 -2.33
C ILE A 80 -12.47 -16.03 -1.20
N LEU A 81 -12.55 -15.00 -0.35
CA LEU A 81 -13.74 -14.82 0.49
C LEU A 81 -14.94 -14.85 -0.46
N LYS A 82 -15.90 -15.74 -0.21
CA LYS A 82 -17.03 -16.02 -1.12
C LYS A 82 -17.77 -14.76 -1.57
N GLU A 83 -17.73 -13.72 -0.75
CA GLU A 83 -18.32 -12.40 -1.01
C GLU A 83 -17.60 -11.66 -2.15
N TRP A 84 -16.27 -11.75 -2.22
CA TRP A 84 -15.43 -11.06 -3.20
C TRP A 84 -15.39 -11.74 -4.57
N SER A 85 -15.66 -13.05 -4.67
CA SER A 85 -15.62 -13.79 -5.94
C SER A 85 -16.59 -13.25 -6.99
N ARG A 86 -17.67 -12.61 -6.56
CA ARG A 86 -18.68 -12.01 -7.44
C ARG A 86 -18.16 -10.75 -8.14
N ILE A 87 -17.28 -10.02 -7.47
CA ILE A 87 -16.79 -8.70 -7.92
C ILE A 87 -15.38 -8.83 -8.50
N CYS A 88 -14.57 -9.75 -7.96
CA CYS A 88 -13.16 -9.91 -8.26
C CYS A 88 -12.89 -11.32 -8.77
N THR A 89 -12.42 -11.42 -10.01
CA THR A 89 -11.87 -12.65 -10.57
C THR A 89 -10.46 -12.41 -11.09
N LYS A 90 -9.70 -13.48 -11.31
CA LYS A 90 -8.36 -13.41 -11.91
C LYS A 90 -8.48 -12.72 -13.27
N ASN A 91 -7.80 -11.58 -13.42
CA ASN A 91 -7.79 -10.69 -14.60
C ASN A 91 -8.95 -9.68 -14.74
N VAL A 92 -9.80 -9.53 -13.72
CA VAL A 92 -10.79 -8.44 -13.69
C VAL A 92 -10.30 -7.35 -12.75
N LYS A 93 -10.38 -6.10 -13.22
CA LYS A 93 -10.02 -4.90 -12.46
C LYS A 93 -10.93 -4.78 -11.24
N CYS A 94 -10.34 -4.52 -10.08
CA CYS A 94 -11.09 -4.37 -8.85
C CYS A 94 -10.42 -3.40 -7.88
N GLY A 95 -11.23 -2.86 -6.98
CA GLY A 95 -10.76 -1.93 -5.97
C GLY A 95 -9.94 -2.59 -4.87
N GLY A 96 -10.18 -3.86 -4.54
CA GLY A 96 -9.49 -4.54 -3.44
C GLY A 96 -9.91 -4.04 -2.05
N GLY A 97 -9.21 -4.49 -1.02
CA GLY A 97 -9.46 -4.16 0.39
C GLY A 97 -8.86 -2.81 0.80
N GLY A 98 -9.56 -2.12 1.69
CA GLY A 98 -9.35 -0.72 2.01
C GLY A 98 -8.25 -0.46 3.02
N GLY A 99 -7.78 -1.48 3.73
CA GLY A 99 -6.86 -1.34 4.85
C GLY A 99 -5.48 -0.76 4.49
N LEU A 100 -5.02 -0.97 3.26
CA LEU A 100 -4.05 -0.10 2.59
C LEU A 100 -4.61 0.20 1.21
N SER A 101 -5.00 1.45 0.98
CA SER A 101 -5.60 1.84 -0.29
C SER A 101 -5.33 3.29 -0.67
N ILE A 102 -5.56 3.57 -1.95
CA ILE A 102 -5.46 4.88 -2.57
C ILE A 102 -6.81 5.15 -3.21
N ARG A 103 -7.40 6.29 -2.85
CA ARG A 103 -8.75 6.67 -3.25
C ARG A 103 -8.73 8.09 -3.79
N ARG A 104 -9.33 8.29 -4.97
CA ARG A 104 -9.46 9.60 -5.61
C ARG A 104 -10.76 10.27 -5.18
N ARG A 105 -10.64 11.36 -4.43
CA ARG A 105 -11.75 12.04 -3.77
C ARG A 105 -12.85 12.46 -4.74
N SER A 106 -12.49 13.08 -5.87
CA SER A 106 -13.47 13.50 -6.89
C SER A 106 -14.32 12.33 -7.42
N HIS A 107 -13.71 11.16 -7.61
CA HIS A 107 -14.38 9.98 -8.14
C HIS A 107 -15.29 9.35 -7.09
N ILE A 108 -14.82 9.25 -5.84
CA ILE A 108 -15.65 8.79 -4.73
C ILE A 108 -16.85 9.71 -4.54
N LEU A 109 -16.68 11.04 -4.58
CA LEU A 109 -17.79 11.98 -4.48
C LEU A 109 -18.80 11.86 -5.63
N ASN A 110 -18.33 11.63 -6.86
CA ASN A 110 -19.20 11.40 -8.01
C ASN A 110 -19.99 10.09 -7.82
N MET A 111 -19.28 9.02 -7.47
CA MET A 111 -19.85 7.70 -7.20
C MET A 111 -20.90 7.74 -6.08
N LEU A 112 -20.65 8.44 -4.98
CA LEU A 112 -21.64 8.63 -3.89
C LEU A 112 -22.93 9.31 -4.36
N LYS A 113 -22.89 10.04 -5.47
CA LYS A 113 -24.05 10.71 -6.07
C LYS A 113 -24.74 9.84 -7.13
N THR A 114 -23.97 9.07 -7.90
CA THR A 114 -24.45 8.39 -9.11
C THR A 114 -24.63 6.89 -8.97
N CYS A 115 -24.04 6.26 -7.96
CA CYS A 115 -24.14 4.82 -7.79
C CYS A 115 -25.59 4.41 -7.53
N LYS A 116 -26.07 3.44 -8.32
CA LYS A 116 -27.44 2.92 -8.24
C LYS A 116 -27.59 1.79 -7.22
N LEU A 117 -26.47 1.22 -6.77
CA LEU A 117 -26.46 0.15 -5.78
C LEU A 117 -26.77 0.76 -4.41
N GLU A 118 -27.90 0.36 -3.83
CA GLU A 118 -28.23 0.76 -2.48
C GLU A 118 -27.18 0.23 -1.50
N TRP A 119 -26.69 1.14 -0.65
CA TRP A 119 -25.84 0.75 0.45
C TRP A 119 -26.63 -0.13 1.42
N THR A 120 -26.12 -1.34 1.68
CA THR A 120 -26.68 -2.23 2.71
C THR A 120 -25.59 -2.64 3.67
N SER A 121 -25.95 -2.89 4.93
CA SER A 121 -25.01 -3.33 5.97
C SER A 121 -24.39 -4.71 5.70
N GLN A 122 -24.81 -5.40 4.65
CA GLN A 122 -24.26 -6.69 4.22
C GLN A 122 -22.99 -6.54 3.37
N TYR A 123 -22.75 -5.35 2.78
CA TYR A 123 -21.52 -5.06 2.05
C TYR A 123 -20.50 -4.38 2.98
N CYS A 124 -19.22 -4.75 2.85
CA CYS A 124 -18.16 -3.84 3.29
C CYS A 124 -18.04 -2.68 2.30
N GLU A 125 -17.50 -1.54 2.76
CA GLU A 125 -17.44 -0.35 1.91
C GLU A 125 -16.60 -0.58 0.66
N ASP A 126 -15.52 -1.36 0.80
CA ASP A 126 -14.59 -1.69 -0.27
C ASP A 126 -15.25 -2.43 -1.43
N MET A 127 -16.12 -3.39 -1.12
CA MET A 127 -16.90 -4.14 -2.10
C MET A 127 -17.87 -3.21 -2.81
N TRP A 128 -18.59 -2.38 -2.05
CA TRP A 128 -19.54 -1.44 -2.61
C TRP A 128 -18.87 -0.42 -3.52
N TYR A 129 -17.70 0.11 -3.13
CA TYR A 129 -16.88 0.97 -3.98
C TYR A 129 -16.43 0.27 -5.25
N SER A 130 -15.93 -0.96 -5.14
CA SER A 130 -15.48 -1.73 -6.29
C SER A 130 -16.62 -1.95 -7.28
N GLU A 131 -17.81 -2.29 -6.81
CA GLU A 131 -18.98 -2.53 -7.67
C GLU A 131 -19.51 -1.23 -8.28
N CYS A 132 -19.68 -0.18 -7.46
CA CYS A 132 -20.13 1.12 -7.93
C CYS A 132 -19.19 1.73 -8.97
N LEU A 133 -17.86 1.65 -8.76
CA LEU A 133 -16.87 2.19 -9.69
C LEU A 133 -16.73 1.36 -10.95
N ALA A 134 -16.95 0.04 -10.89
CA ALA A 134 -16.94 -0.82 -12.07
C ALA A 134 -18.06 -0.45 -13.07
N ASP A 135 -19.19 0.03 -12.57
CA ASP A 135 -20.34 0.45 -13.37
C ASP A 135 -20.27 1.91 -13.86
N MET A 136 -19.25 2.67 -13.44
CA MET A 136 -19.12 4.06 -13.85
C MET A 136 -18.44 4.19 -15.22
N GLU A 137 -18.99 5.03 -16.08
CA GLU A 137 -18.39 5.43 -17.36
C GLU A 137 -17.20 6.38 -17.14
N VAL A 138 -16.11 5.85 -16.59
CA VAL A 138 -14.84 6.54 -16.39
C VAL A 138 -13.74 5.69 -17.00
N ASP A 139 -12.74 6.32 -17.58
CA ASP A 139 -11.58 5.58 -18.10
C ASP A 139 -10.79 4.97 -16.94
N ASP A 140 -10.77 3.64 -16.91
CA ASP A 140 -9.96 2.81 -16.03
C ASP A 140 -10.00 3.15 -14.52
N PRO A 141 -11.19 3.12 -13.87
CA PRO A 141 -11.33 3.56 -12.48
C PRO A 141 -10.67 2.61 -11.47
N LEU A 142 -10.42 1.36 -11.86
CA LEU A 142 -9.97 0.29 -10.97
C LEU A 142 -8.70 -0.35 -11.52
N ALA A 143 -7.73 -0.59 -10.65
CA ALA A 143 -6.47 -1.21 -11.05
C ALA A 143 -6.63 -2.70 -11.39
N HIS A 144 -5.77 -3.18 -12.29
CA HIS A 144 -5.63 -4.61 -12.54
C HIS A 144 -4.98 -5.29 -11.32
N PRO A 145 -5.39 -6.53 -10.95
CA PRO A 145 -4.88 -7.20 -9.76
C PRO A 145 -3.34 -7.31 -9.68
N THR A 146 -2.66 -7.47 -10.82
CA THR A 146 -1.19 -7.50 -10.87
C THR A 146 -0.54 -6.21 -10.37
N LEU A 147 -1.19 -5.06 -10.61
CA LEU A 147 -0.72 -3.79 -10.05
C LEU A 147 -1.14 -3.66 -8.59
N SER A 148 -2.40 -4.00 -8.26
CA SER A 148 -2.92 -3.93 -6.90
C SER A 148 -2.11 -4.76 -5.90
N ASN A 149 -1.51 -5.89 -6.33
CA ASN A 149 -0.59 -6.71 -5.50
C ASN A 149 0.55 -5.91 -4.86
N ARG A 150 0.89 -4.74 -5.41
CA ARG A 150 1.87 -3.83 -4.81
C ARG A 150 1.37 -3.14 -3.54
N LEU A 151 0.08 -3.17 -3.25
CA LEU A 151 -0.50 -2.88 -1.93
C LEU A 151 -0.82 -4.23 -1.27
N SER A 152 0.17 -4.96 -0.78
CA SER A 152 0.00 -6.38 -0.41
C SER A 152 -0.77 -6.58 0.91
N MET A 153 -1.43 -7.74 1.08
CA MET A 153 -2.03 -8.17 2.36
C MET A 153 -1.02 -8.81 3.32
N GLY A 154 0.28 -8.68 3.03
CA GLY A 154 1.34 -9.14 3.93
C GLY A 154 1.62 -10.64 3.87
N ASP A 155 0.99 -11.39 2.96
CA ASP A 155 1.21 -12.82 2.74
C ASP A 155 2.22 -13.10 1.62
N ARG A 156 2.19 -12.29 0.54
CA ARG A 156 3.08 -12.43 -0.62
C ARG A 156 3.73 -11.09 -0.98
N CYS A 157 5.02 -10.96 -0.73
CA CYS A 157 5.84 -9.80 -1.12
C CYS A 157 6.92 -10.12 -2.16
N ASP A 158 7.19 -11.39 -2.39
CA ASP A 158 8.17 -11.91 -3.34
C ASP A 158 7.74 -11.78 -4.80
N VAL A 159 6.43 -11.70 -5.05
CA VAL A 159 5.87 -11.68 -6.42
C VAL A 159 5.98 -10.30 -7.07
N ASP A 160 5.57 -9.24 -6.37
CA ASP A 160 5.38 -7.91 -7.01
C ASP A 160 6.12 -6.75 -6.33
N ASN A 161 7.03 -7.05 -5.38
CA ASN A 161 7.81 -6.05 -4.65
C ASN A 161 6.93 -4.90 -4.12
N PRO A 162 6.10 -5.12 -3.08
CA PRO A 162 5.06 -4.18 -2.71
C PRO A 162 5.58 -2.84 -2.19
N VAL A 163 4.79 -1.80 -2.43
CA VAL A 163 4.97 -0.44 -1.91
C VAL A 163 4.62 -0.38 -0.43
N GLY A 164 3.59 -1.12 -0.02
CA GLY A 164 3.21 -1.28 1.38
C GLY A 164 2.47 -2.60 1.62
N ILE A 165 2.36 -2.96 2.89
CA ILE A 165 1.65 -4.15 3.36
C ILE A 165 0.62 -3.78 4.42
N HIS A 166 -0.51 -4.46 4.39
CA HIS A 166 -1.56 -4.45 5.43
C HIS A 166 -1.61 -5.83 6.08
N HIS A 167 -2.06 -5.96 7.34
CA HIS A 167 -2.19 -7.27 8.02
C HIS A 167 -0.89 -8.10 8.09
N ALA A 168 0.28 -7.46 8.14
CA ALA A 168 1.57 -8.15 8.14
C ALA A 168 1.69 -9.26 9.20
N TRP A 169 1.10 -9.04 10.38
CA TRP A 169 1.10 -9.99 11.48
C TRP A 169 0.18 -11.19 11.27
N MET A 170 -0.93 -11.03 10.53
CA MET A 170 -1.89 -12.10 10.27
C MET A 170 -1.23 -13.27 9.53
N PHE A 171 -0.27 -12.97 8.67
CA PHE A 171 0.41 -13.95 7.83
C PHE A 171 1.84 -14.23 8.27
N CYS A 172 2.29 -13.79 9.45
CA CYS A 172 3.71 -13.82 9.84
C CYS A 172 4.40 -15.19 9.68
N LYS A 173 3.66 -16.31 9.80
CA LYS A 173 4.18 -17.68 9.63
C LYS A 173 4.29 -18.13 8.17
N THR A 174 3.46 -17.60 7.28
CA THR A 174 3.38 -17.98 5.87
C THR A 174 3.84 -16.87 4.93
N SER A 175 4.14 -15.70 5.50
CA SER A 175 4.45 -14.48 4.79
C SER A 175 5.81 -14.56 4.14
N THR A 176 5.86 -14.30 2.83
CA THR A 176 7.13 -14.03 2.15
C THR A 176 7.62 -12.59 2.39
N CYS A 177 6.84 -11.77 3.10
CA CYS A 177 7.16 -10.39 3.43
C CYS A 177 8.14 -10.21 4.59
N ALA A 178 8.48 -11.27 5.33
CA ALA A 178 9.40 -11.18 6.46
C ALA A 178 10.72 -10.48 6.09
N TYR A 179 11.30 -10.86 4.94
CA TYR A 179 12.50 -10.21 4.42
C TYR A 179 12.24 -8.77 3.96
N THR A 180 11.17 -8.52 3.20
CA THR A 180 10.85 -7.16 2.73
C THR A 180 10.57 -6.20 3.87
N MET A 181 9.95 -6.67 4.96
CA MET A 181 9.78 -5.91 6.20
C MET A 181 11.12 -5.62 6.85
N ALA A 182 11.93 -6.65 7.13
CA ALA A 182 13.26 -6.50 7.73
C ALA A 182 14.19 -5.59 6.91
N ASP A 183 13.98 -5.53 5.59
CA ASP A 183 14.75 -4.70 4.67
C ASP A 183 14.14 -3.34 4.38
N SER A 184 12.91 -3.07 4.83
CA SER A 184 12.30 -1.76 4.65
C SER A 184 13.09 -0.71 5.44
N VAL A 185 13.28 0.46 4.82
CA VAL A 185 14.00 1.58 5.45
C VAL A 185 13.34 1.94 6.79
N LEU A 186 12.00 1.90 6.85
CA LEU A 186 11.22 2.13 8.06
C LEU A 186 11.47 1.09 9.16
N TYR A 187 11.47 -0.21 8.83
CA TYR A 187 11.76 -1.24 9.83
C TYR A 187 13.21 -1.15 10.32
N ARG A 188 14.16 -0.82 9.43
CA ARG A 188 15.55 -0.57 9.82
C ARG A 188 15.69 0.67 10.70
N ASP A 189 14.95 1.73 10.42
CA ASP A 189 14.95 2.96 11.23
C ASP A 189 14.30 2.74 12.61
N ILE A 190 13.28 1.86 12.71
CA ILE A 190 12.54 1.61 13.95
C ILE A 190 13.15 0.47 14.79
N TYR A 191 13.62 -0.61 14.15
CA TYR A 191 14.01 -1.89 14.79
C TYR A 191 15.44 -2.34 14.46
N GLY A 192 16.23 -1.49 13.80
CA GLY A 192 17.45 -1.86 13.08
C GLY A 192 18.45 -2.77 13.79
N HIS A 193 18.71 -3.93 13.17
CA HIS A 193 19.94 -4.72 13.35
C HIS A 193 20.67 -5.09 12.03
N SER A 194 20.14 -4.78 10.84
CA SER A 194 20.86 -5.01 9.59
C SER A 194 21.69 -3.77 9.22
N ARG A 195 22.99 -3.77 9.59
CA ARG A 195 23.94 -2.68 9.29
C ARG A 195 23.92 -2.35 7.80
N ILE A 196 23.46 -1.15 7.45
CA ILE A 196 23.83 -0.55 6.18
C ILE A 196 25.36 -0.45 6.21
N PRO A 197 26.09 -0.99 5.24
CA PRO A 197 27.54 -0.91 5.27
C PRO A 197 27.96 0.57 5.21
N ASP A 198 28.89 0.97 6.06
CA ASP A 198 29.34 2.38 6.13
C ASP A 198 30.24 2.77 4.94
N LYS A 199 30.62 1.79 4.11
CA LYS A 199 31.54 1.94 2.99
C LYS A 199 31.20 0.94 1.87
N PRO A 200 31.58 1.23 0.61
CA PRO A 200 31.45 0.27 -0.47
C PRO A 200 32.24 -1.01 -0.20
N CYS A 201 31.75 -2.12 -0.73
CA CYS A 201 32.40 -3.42 -0.73
C CYS A 201 32.18 -4.12 -2.07
N ILE A 202 33.09 -5.01 -2.44
CA ILE A 202 33.09 -5.67 -3.75
C ILE A 202 31.91 -6.63 -3.91
N GLU A 203 31.48 -7.25 -2.82
CA GLU A 203 30.34 -8.15 -2.79
C GLU A 203 29.04 -7.39 -3.02
N GLY A 204 28.93 -6.21 -2.40
CA GLY A 204 27.81 -5.31 -2.59
C GLY A 204 27.74 -4.80 -4.02
N GLU A 205 28.87 -4.42 -4.61
CA GLU A 205 28.95 -4.03 -6.02
C GLU A 205 28.46 -5.14 -6.95
N HIS A 206 28.98 -6.35 -6.77
CA HIS A 206 28.63 -7.51 -7.57
C HIS A 206 27.15 -7.88 -7.43
N TYR A 207 26.63 -7.90 -6.20
CA TYR A 207 25.22 -8.14 -5.94
C TYR A 207 24.35 -7.09 -6.62
N TYR A 208 24.72 -5.81 -6.46
CA TYR A 208 23.91 -4.69 -6.89
C TYR A 208 23.72 -4.70 -8.41
N TYR A 209 24.81 -4.86 -9.17
CA TYR A 209 24.72 -4.96 -10.63
C TYR A 209 24.09 -6.26 -11.12
N HIS A 210 24.25 -7.37 -10.40
CA HIS A 210 23.62 -8.64 -10.76
C HIS A 210 22.10 -8.61 -10.56
N LYS A 211 21.65 -7.96 -9.47
CA LYS A 211 20.24 -7.93 -9.08
C LYS A 211 19.45 -6.85 -9.81
N TYR A 212 20.09 -5.71 -10.08
CA TYR A 212 19.45 -4.51 -10.63
C TYR A 212 20.02 -4.15 -12.00
N ASN A 213 19.70 -4.94 -13.02
CA ASN A 213 20.25 -4.77 -14.36
C ASN A 213 19.98 -3.37 -14.97
N ASP A 214 18.90 -2.71 -14.55
CA ASP A 214 18.55 -1.34 -14.95
C ASP A 214 19.60 -0.29 -14.52
N THR A 215 20.36 -0.57 -13.45
CA THR A 215 21.49 0.29 -13.04
C THR A 215 22.71 0.17 -13.93
N ARG A 216 22.83 -0.95 -14.66
CA ARG A 216 23.93 -1.19 -15.59
C ARG A 216 23.72 -0.44 -16.90
N GLU A 217 22.46 -0.23 -17.28
CA GLU A 217 22.08 0.48 -18.51
C GLU A 217 21.99 2.00 -18.31
N SER A 218 21.78 2.48 -17.07
CA SER A 218 21.74 3.91 -16.74
C SER A 218 23.12 4.53 -16.49
N THR A 219 24.18 3.71 -16.47
CA THR A 219 25.55 4.14 -16.15
C THR A 219 26.45 4.13 -17.38
N ASP A 220 26.31 5.15 -18.23
CA ASP A 220 27.39 5.59 -19.16
C ASP A 220 28.59 6.21 -18.42
N SER A 221 28.62 6.14 -17.08
CA SER A 221 29.60 6.76 -16.20
C SER A 221 30.11 5.72 -15.19
N PRO A 222 31.40 5.72 -14.83
CA PRO A 222 32.05 4.71 -13.99
C PRO A 222 31.70 4.90 -12.50
N HIS A 223 30.45 5.19 -12.18
CA HIS A 223 30.00 5.32 -10.81
C HIS A 223 29.79 3.92 -10.23
N PRO A 224 30.49 3.56 -9.13
CA PRO A 224 30.25 2.32 -8.42
C PRO A 224 28.76 2.19 -8.06
N GLY A 225 28.23 0.98 -8.06
CA GLY A 225 26.87 0.64 -7.64
C GLY A 225 26.56 1.17 -6.24
N TRP A 226 27.57 1.38 -5.41
CA TRP A 226 27.50 2.11 -4.15
C TRP A 226 27.01 3.55 -4.29
N ASP A 227 27.52 4.32 -5.25
CA ASP A 227 27.13 5.72 -5.46
C ASP A 227 25.68 5.79 -5.95
N HIS A 228 25.30 4.91 -6.87
CA HIS A 228 23.89 4.78 -7.28
C HIS A 228 23.02 4.34 -6.10
N TYR A 229 23.49 3.41 -5.27
CA TYR A 229 22.77 2.98 -4.08
C TYR A 229 22.53 4.15 -3.12
N LEU A 230 23.55 4.95 -2.79
CA LEU A 230 23.39 6.12 -1.94
C LEU A 230 22.48 7.19 -2.56
N ALA A 231 22.63 7.47 -3.85
CA ALA A 231 21.91 8.54 -4.52
C ALA A 231 20.44 8.22 -4.77
N VAL A 232 20.10 6.96 -5.11
CA VAL A 232 18.76 6.60 -5.58
C VAL A 232 18.31 5.24 -5.07
N GLY A 233 19.22 4.26 -5.03
CA GLY A 233 18.88 2.87 -4.70
C GLY A 233 18.32 2.70 -3.29
N ARG A 234 18.87 3.42 -2.31
CA ARG A 234 18.40 3.40 -0.91
C ARG A 234 16.97 3.89 -0.81
N MET A 235 16.65 5.01 -1.49
CA MET A 235 15.28 5.52 -1.52
C MET A 235 14.35 4.53 -2.21
N GLN A 236 14.79 3.88 -3.27
CA GLN A 236 14.02 2.86 -3.99
C GLN A 236 13.94 1.50 -3.26
N GLY A 237 14.53 1.36 -2.07
CA GLY A 237 14.53 0.11 -1.29
C GLY A 237 15.43 -0.98 -1.88
N ARG A 238 16.41 -0.63 -2.72
CA ARG A 238 17.41 -1.57 -3.25
C ARG A 238 18.37 -2.02 -2.13
N ARG A 239 18.99 -3.18 -2.29
CA ARG A 239 19.94 -3.75 -1.33
C ARG A 239 21.37 -3.63 -1.81
N TYR A 240 22.27 -3.25 -0.90
CA TYR A 240 23.71 -3.28 -1.10
C TYR A 240 24.35 -4.08 0.05
N PRO A 241 24.31 -5.42 0.00
CA PRO A 241 24.83 -6.25 1.07
C PRO A 241 26.35 -6.36 0.98
N CYS A 242 27.05 -5.95 2.03
CA CYS A 242 28.42 -6.40 2.24
C CYS A 242 28.38 -7.68 3.05
N PHE A 243 29.05 -8.73 2.58
CA PHE A 243 29.31 -9.86 3.45
C PHE A 243 30.29 -9.39 4.52
N ASP A 244 29.80 -9.13 5.73
CA ASP A 244 30.66 -9.14 6.89
C ASP A 244 31.13 -10.59 7.03
N PRO A 245 32.44 -10.90 6.97
CA PRO A 245 32.93 -12.23 7.26
C PRO A 245 32.72 -12.49 8.76
N ILE A 246 31.51 -12.93 9.10
CA ILE A 246 31.13 -13.53 10.38
C ILE A 246 31.33 -12.57 11.57
N SER A 247 30.27 -11.86 11.96
CA SER A 247 30.03 -11.63 13.40
C SER A 247 29.40 -12.90 13.93
N PRO A 248 30.07 -13.69 14.77
CA PRO A 248 29.47 -14.88 15.35
C PRO A 248 28.37 -14.46 16.33
N GLU A 249 27.13 -14.80 16.03
CA GLU A 249 26.08 -14.99 17.05
C GLU A 249 26.20 -16.38 17.66
#